data_AF-A0A2T0VU03-F1
#
_entry.id   AF-A0A2T0VU03-F1
#
_cell.length_a   1.000
_cell.length_b   1.000
_cell.length_c   1.000
_cell.angle_alpha   90.00
_cell.angle_beta   90.00
_cell.angle_gamma   90.00
#
_symmetry.space_group_name_H-M   'P 1'
#
loop_
_entity.id
_entity.type
_entity.pdbx_description
1 polymer ?
#
loop_
_entity_poly.entity_id
_entity_poly.type
_entity_poly.pdbx_seq_one_letter_code
_entity_poly.pdbx_strand_id
1 'polypeptide(L)'
;MEQAGVIIGRVALIDPAKVGAPLTAMVLIRTNAHDAKWMAEFQTTLRSLPEVVGAYRMTGDLDYVLRVRVADVPAYDNFYKRLTSRISVSDISASFVMEEIKDTTAVPL
;
A
#
# COMPACT_ATOMS: atom_id res chain seq x y z
N MET A 1 6.42 27.20 8.95
CA MET A 1 6.60 25.93 8.21
C MET A 1 5.27 25.24 7.95
N GLU A 2 4.35 25.14 8.92
CA GLU A 2 3.01 24.56 8.69
C GLU A 2 2.16 25.38 7.72
N GLN A 3 2.03 26.69 7.95
CA GLN A 3 1.31 27.58 7.03
C GLN A 3 1.92 27.61 5.63
N ALA A 4 3.23 27.35 5.52
CA ALA A 4 3.94 27.25 4.25
C ALA A 4 3.83 25.86 3.61
N GLY A 5 3.10 24.91 4.22
CA GLY A 5 2.92 23.54 3.70
C GLY A 5 4.12 22.61 3.86
N VAL A 6 5.22 23.06 4.47
CA VAL A 6 6.43 22.24 4.64
C VAL A 6 6.22 21.14 5.68
N ILE A 7 5.50 21.44 6.76
CA ILE A 7 5.05 20.43 7.73
C ILE A 7 3.64 20.03 7.35
N ILE A 8 3.48 18.78 6.88
CA ILE A 8 2.19 18.25 6.40
C ILE A 8 1.33 17.61 7.52
N GLY A 9 1.91 17.37 8.70
CA GLY A 9 1.17 16.81 9.83
C GLY A 9 2.07 16.48 11.02
N ARG A 10 1.45 16.28 12.20
CA ARG A 10 2.07 15.66 13.38
C ARG A 10 1.27 14.44 13.75
N VAL A 11 1.95 13.31 13.90
CA VAL A 11 1.34 12.01 14.15
C VAL A 11 2.09 11.28 15.25
N ALA A 12 1.38 10.44 16.00
CA ALA A 12 2.02 9.43 16.83
C ALA A 12 2.29 8.18 15.97
N LEU A 13 3.52 7.68 15.99
CA LEU A 13 3.86 6.41 15.36
C LEU A 13 3.60 5.29 16.37
N ILE A 14 2.87 4.26 15.92
CA ILE A 14 2.50 3.11 16.74
C ILE A 14 3.27 1.88 16.29
N ASP A 15 3.58 1.00 17.23
CA ASP A 15 4.19 -0.30 16.97
C ASP A 15 3.15 -1.24 16.32
N PRO A 16 3.32 -1.65 15.05
CA PRO A 16 2.34 -2.47 14.33
C PRO A 16 2.09 -3.83 15.01
N ALA A 17 3.12 -4.41 15.64
CA ALA A 17 3.00 -5.71 16.31
C ALA A 17 2.08 -5.62 17.54
N LYS A 18 2.09 -4.49 18.24
CA LYS A 18 1.24 -4.27 19.44
C LYS A 18 -0.22 -3.96 19.12
N VAL A 19 -0.54 -3.68 17.85
CA VAL A 19 -1.90 -3.38 17.40
C VAL A 19 -2.46 -4.43 16.44
N GLY A 20 -1.80 -5.59 16.32
CA GLY A 20 -2.30 -6.72 15.54
C GLY A 20 -2.08 -6.57 14.03
N ALA A 21 -1.08 -5.79 13.60
CA ALA A 21 -0.68 -5.68 12.18
C ALA A 21 0.85 -5.91 11.97
N PRO A 22 1.44 -7.00 12.49
CA PRO A 22 2.87 -7.24 12.41
C PRO A 22 3.37 -7.60 11.01
N LEU A 23 2.52 -8.14 10.13
CA LEU A 23 2.94 -8.65 8.83
C LEU A 23 2.87 -7.54 7.77
N THR A 24 4.00 -7.30 7.10
CA THR A 24 4.07 -6.42 5.92
C THR A 24 4.15 -7.24 4.64
N ALA A 25 3.31 -6.91 3.67
CA ALA A 25 3.35 -7.45 2.31
C ALA A 25 3.64 -6.34 1.31
N MET A 26 4.56 -6.61 0.38
CA MET A 26 4.78 -5.81 -0.82
C MET A 26 3.96 -6.43 -1.95
N VAL A 27 2.96 -5.70 -2.45
CA VAL A 27 2.07 -6.16 -3.52
C VAL A 27 2.46 -5.46 -4.81
N LEU A 28 2.86 -6.24 -5.81
CA LEU A 28 3.35 -5.78 -7.10
C LEU A 28 2.22 -6.01 -8.11
N ILE A 29 1.78 -4.95 -8.79
CA ILE A 29 0.62 -4.97 -9.68
C ILE A 29 1.04 -4.59 -11.07
N ARG A 30 0.59 -5.37 -12.05
CA ARG A 30 0.58 -5.02 -13.47
C ARG A 30 -0.85 -4.85 -13.94
N THR A 31 -1.08 -3.88 -14.80
CA THR A 31 -2.38 -3.62 -15.40
C THR A 31 -2.22 -3.30 -16.88
N ASN A 32 -3.18 -3.77 -17.68
CA ASN A 32 -3.25 -3.42 -19.10
C ASN A 32 -4.27 -2.29 -19.33
N ALA A 33 -4.94 -1.84 -18.26
CA ALA A 33 -5.95 -0.80 -18.29
C ALA A 33 -5.38 0.51 -17.74
N HIS A 34 -5.39 1.55 -18.56
CA HIS A 34 -4.92 2.89 -18.19
C HIS A 34 -5.94 3.98 -18.55
N ASP A 35 -7.17 3.61 -18.88
CA ASP A 35 -8.19 4.62 -19.09
C ASP A 35 -8.49 5.36 -17.76
N ALA A 36 -8.91 6.61 -17.90
CA ALA A 36 -9.09 7.51 -16.76
C ALA A 36 -10.14 6.98 -15.75
N LYS A 37 -11.14 6.21 -16.23
CA LYS A 37 -12.19 5.67 -15.38
C LYS A 37 -11.63 4.55 -14.50
N TRP A 38 -10.91 3.60 -15.09
CA TRP A 38 -10.25 2.53 -14.35
C TRP A 38 -9.28 3.09 -13.31
N MET A 39 -8.49 4.11 -13.68
CA MET A 39 -7.51 4.71 -12.77
C MET A 39 -8.17 5.39 -11.56
N ALA A 40 -9.29 6.08 -11.77
CA ALA A 40 -10.05 6.70 -10.69
C ALA A 40 -10.66 5.64 -9.74
N GLU A 41 -11.19 4.55 -10.28
CA GLU A 41 -11.73 3.43 -9.51
C GLU A 41 -10.63 2.72 -8.70
N PHE A 42 -9.46 2.49 -9.32
CA PHE A 42 -8.30 1.91 -8.65
C PHE A 42 -7.83 2.79 -7.48
N GLN A 43 -7.63 4.09 -7.71
CA GLN A 43 -7.21 5.01 -6.64
C GLN A 43 -8.22 5.11 -5.51
N THR A 44 -9.51 5.15 -5.83
CA THR A 44 -10.60 5.18 -4.84
C THR A 44 -10.63 3.90 -4.01
N THR A 45 -10.48 2.75 -4.68
CA THR A 45 -10.42 1.44 -4.03
C THR A 45 -9.25 1.37 -3.06
N LEU A 46 -8.04 1.72 -3.49
CA LEU A 46 -6.85 1.68 -2.62
C LEU A 46 -7.00 2.59 -1.39
N ARG A 47 -7.51 3.81 -1.56
CA ARG A 47 -7.76 4.74 -0.43
C ARG A 47 -8.80 4.22 0.56
N SER A 48 -9.70 3.34 0.13
CA SER A 48 -10.72 2.73 0.99
C SER A 48 -10.21 1.54 1.81
N LEU A 49 -9.02 1.01 1.49
CA LEU A 49 -8.44 -0.16 2.14
C LEU A 49 -7.40 0.30 3.18
N PRO A 50 -7.73 0.31 4.48
CA PRO A 50 -6.84 0.82 5.52
C PRO A 50 -5.55 0.02 5.67
N GLU A 51 -5.54 -1.23 5.20
CA GLU A 51 -4.33 -2.06 5.19
C GLU A 51 -3.26 -1.52 4.23
N VAL A 52 -3.63 -0.71 3.23
CA VAL A 52 -2.70 -0.09 2.27
C VAL A 52 -2.06 1.14 2.92
N VAL A 53 -0.86 0.98 3.47
CA VAL A 53 -0.08 2.04 4.12
C VAL A 53 0.90 2.75 3.18
N GLY A 54 0.99 2.30 1.93
CA GLY A 54 1.72 2.95 0.86
C GLY A 54 1.26 2.42 -0.50
N ALA A 55 1.21 3.31 -1.49
CA ALA A 55 0.85 2.96 -2.86
C ALA A 55 1.63 3.87 -3.82
N TYR A 56 2.42 3.27 -4.70
CA TYR A 56 3.34 3.98 -5.57
C TYR A 56 3.10 3.55 -7.01
N ARG A 57 2.99 4.53 -7.91
CA ARG A 57 3.03 4.26 -9.36
C ARG A 57 4.48 4.14 -9.76
N MET A 58 4.79 3.05 -10.45
CA MET A 58 6.15 2.68 -10.81
C MET A 58 6.37 2.88 -12.31
N THR A 59 7.63 2.92 -12.70
CA THR A 59 8.08 2.81 -14.09
C THR A 59 8.75 1.45 -14.28
N GLY A 60 8.73 0.90 -15.50
CA GLY A 60 9.31 -0.41 -15.80
C GLY A 60 8.23 -1.49 -15.91
N ASP A 61 8.55 -2.71 -15.53
CA ASP A 61 7.67 -3.89 -15.71
C ASP A 61 6.49 -3.96 -14.73
N LEU A 62 6.44 -3.06 -13.76
CA LEU A 62 5.40 -2.97 -12.74
C LEU A 62 4.74 -1.61 -12.85
N ASP A 63 3.42 -1.58 -12.79
CA ASP A 63 2.66 -0.33 -12.82
C ASP A 63 2.49 0.25 -11.43
N TYR A 64 2.29 -0.61 -10.42
CA TYR A 64 2.10 -0.18 -9.04
C TYR A 64 2.77 -1.13 -8.04
N VAL A 65 3.27 -0.54 -6.95
CA VAL A 65 3.72 -1.26 -5.76
C VAL A 65 2.94 -0.74 -4.57
N LEU A 66 2.30 -1.65 -3.84
CA LEU A 66 1.61 -1.35 -2.58
C LEU A 66 2.41 -1.91 -1.41
N ARG A 67 2.44 -1.15 -0.33
CA ARG A 67 2.89 -1.63 0.98
C ARG A 67 1.66 -1.83 1.85
N VAL A 68 1.44 -3.06 2.26
CA VAL A 68 0.24 -3.50 2.97
C VAL A 68 0.62 -4.04 4.34
N ARG A 69 -0.08 -3.64 5.40
CA ARG A 69 0.07 -4.21 6.75
C ARG A 69 -1.18 -4.97 7.17
N VAL A 70 -0.99 -6.19 7.65
CA VAL A 70 -2.06 -7.12 8.08
C VAL A 70 -1.63 -7.93 9.30
N ALA A 71 -2.58 -8.64 9.91
CA ALA A 71 -2.31 -9.50 11.05
C ALA A 71 -1.43 -10.71 10.70
N ASP A 72 -1.79 -11.41 9.62
CA ASP A 72 -1.21 -12.68 9.20
C ASP A 72 -1.56 -13.00 7.73
N VAL A 73 -1.15 -14.19 7.25
CA VAL A 73 -1.41 -14.65 5.88
C VAL A 73 -2.91 -14.83 5.57
N PRO A 74 -3.76 -15.38 6.46
CA PRO A 74 -5.21 -15.37 6.27
C PRO A 74 -5.81 -13.97 6.12
N ALA A 75 -5.38 -13.00 6.92
CA ALA A 75 -5.81 -11.61 6.78
C ALA A 75 -5.37 -11.02 5.43
N TYR A 76 -4.17 -11.38 4.95
CA TYR A 76 -3.72 -11.02 3.60
C TYR A 76 -4.63 -11.59 2.51
N ASP A 77 -5.01 -12.87 2.57
CA ASP A 77 -5.91 -13.49 1.59
C ASP A 77 -7.29 -12.79 1.54
N ASN A 78 -7.83 -12.42 2.72
CA ASN A 78 -9.05 -11.63 2.80
C ASN A 78 -8.89 -10.24 2.17
N PHE A 79 -7.79 -9.55 2.43
CA PHE A 79 -7.45 -8.29 1.77
C PHE A 79 -7.35 -8.46 0.25
N TYR A 80 -6.64 -9.48 -0.22
CA TYR A 80 -6.42 -9.79 -1.63
C TYR A 80 -7.74 -10.04 -2.37
N LYS A 81 -8.65 -10.81 -1.78
CA LYS A 81 -9.99 -11.05 -2.34
C LYS A 81 -10.81 -9.77 -2.45
N ARG A 82 -10.78 -8.89 -1.43
CA ARG A 82 -11.48 -7.60 -1.50
C ARG A 82 -10.88 -6.69 -2.57
N LEU A 83 -9.55 -6.67 -2.70
CA LEU A 83 -8.86 -5.89 -3.73
C LEU A 83 -9.30 -6.38 -5.13
N THR A 84 -9.07 -7.65 -5.43
CA THR A 84 -9.37 -8.25 -6.75
C THR A 84 -10.85 -8.25 -7.12
N SER A 85 -11.76 -8.24 -6.13
CA SER A 85 -13.20 -8.10 -6.41
C SER A 85 -13.62 -6.72 -6.94
N ARG A 86 -12.78 -5.69 -6.75
CA ARG A 86 -13.09 -4.28 -7.08
C ARG A 86 -12.25 -3.73 -8.23
N ILE A 87 -11.12 -4.35 -8.53
CA ILE A 87 -10.22 -3.91 -9.58
C ILE A 87 -9.85 -5.06 -10.50
N SER A 88 -9.93 -4.81 -11.81
CA SER A 88 -9.42 -5.73 -12.83
C SER A 88 -7.98 -5.38 -13.14
N VAL A 89 -7.06 -6.31 -12.91
CA VAL A 89 -5.61 -6.16 -13.16
C VAL A 89 -5.09 -7.40 -13.87
N SER A 90 -4.01 -7.26 -14.63
CA SER A 90 -3.46 -8.35 -15.44
C SER A 90 -2.65 -9.33 -14.59
N ASP A 91 -1.93 -8.84 -13.59
CA ASP A 91 -1.09 -9.68 -12.72
C ASP A 91 -0.96 -9.03 -11.34
N ILE A 92 -1.03 -9.86 -10.28
CA ILE A 92 -0.71 -9.45 -8.91
C ILE A 92 0.26 -10.49 -8.34
N SER A 93 1.41 -10.01 -7.87
CA SER A 93 2.34 -10.77 -7.07
C SER A 93 2.47 -10.16 -5.69
N ALA A 94 2.77 -10.97 -4.68
CA ALA A 94 2.98 -10.49 -3.32
C ALA A 94 4.20 -11.14 -2.70
N SER A 95 4.99 -10.33 -2.00
CA SER A 95 6.16 -10.77 -1.24
C SER A 95 6.00 -10.33 0.21
N PHE A 96 6.05 -11.28 1.13
CA PHE A 96 6.04 -10.99 2.56
C PHE A 96 7.42 -10.52 3.01
N VAL A 97 7.45 -9.42 3.76
CA VAL A 97 8.68 -8.88 4.33
C VAL A 97 9.09 -9.77 5.50
N MET A 98 10.30 -10.34 5.43
CA MET A 98 10.84 -11.19 6.49
C MET A 98 11.43 -10.38 7.65
N GLU A 99 12.04 -9.24 7.35
CA GLU A 99 12.67 -8.35 8.33
C GLU A 99 12.54 -6.89 7.87
N GLU A 100 12.08 -6.01 8.77
CA GLU A 100 12.08 -4.57 8.56
C GLU A 100 13.36 -3.96 9.13
N ILE A 101 14.42 -3.88 8.31
CA ILE A 101 15.72 -3.34 8.72
C ILE A 101 15.63 -1.83 9.03
N LYS A 102 14.86 -1.08 8.26
CA LYS A 102 14.63 0.38 8.44
C LYS A 102 13.32 0.82 7.79
N ASP A 103 12.42 1.40 8.58
CA ASP A 103 11.20 2.08 8.13
C ASP A 103 11.08 3.42 8.87
N THR A 104 11.20 4.54 8.15
CA THR A 104 11.18 5.88 8.76
C THR A 104 10.40 6.87 7.92
N THR A 105 9.73 7.80 8.60
CA THR A 105 9.02 8.93 7.98
C THR A 105 9.90 10.17 7.82
N ALA A 106 11.13 10.14 8.36
CA ALA A 106 12.06 11.26 8.26
C ALA A 106 12.59 11.42 6.83
N VAL A 107 12.47 12.64 6.29
CA VAL A 107 13.08 13.02 5.01
C VAL A 107 14.54 13.41 5.21
N PRO A 108 15.47 13.07 4.28
CA PRO A 108 16.85 13.55 4.37
C PRO A 108 16.87 15.05 4.03
N LEU A 109 17.38 15.87 4.96
CA LEU A 109 17.54 17.32 4.83
C LEU A 109 19.01 17.71 4.84
#